data_AF-A0A7N0U1Y5-F1
#
_entry.id   AF-A0A7N0U1Y5-F1
#
_cell.length_a   1.000
_cell.length_b   1.000
_cell.length_c   1.000
_cell.angle_alpha   90.00
_cell.angle_beta   90.00
_cell.angle_gamma   90.00
#
_symmetry.space_group_name_H-M   'P 1'
#
loop_
_entity.id
_entity.type
_entity.pdbx_description
1 polymer ?
#
loop_
_entity_poly.entity_id
_entity_poly.type
_entity_poly.pdbx_seq_one_letter_code
_entity_poly.pdbx_strand_id
1 'polypeptide(L)'
;MDYSDHGLLDTQFDRIVFNFPHAGFLYPENNRSQIMLHRMLVKGFFKSASEMLTEGGEVHVTHKTGHPYDDWDIEELAEMSGLECVEEVGFYQFCYPGYENKRGDGSRCDRSFNIGSCSTFKFKIISASVGAQLQNLSFFDKVLC
;
A
#
# COMPACT_ATOMS: atom_id res chain seq x y z
N MET A 1 13.34 -11.74 32.44
CA MET A 1 13.33 -11.87 30.98
C MET A 1 12.85 -10.55 30.46
N ASP A 2 13.76 -9.82 29.86
CA ASP A 2 13.55 -8.48 29.31
C ASP A 2 12.79 -8.63 27.98
N TYR A 3 11.64 -7.97 27.86
CA TYR A 3 10.77 -8.00 26.68
C TYR A 3 10.96 -6.76 25.78
N SER A 4 12.02 -5.98 26.02
CA SER A 4 12.29 -4.75 25.26
C SER A 4 13.22 -4.98 24.06
N ASP A 5 12.85 -5.88 23.15
CA ASP A 5 13.37 -5.83 21.78
C ASP A 5 12.41 -5.02 20.91
N HIS A 6 12.50 -3.70 21.04
CA HIS A 6 11.75 -2.72 20.25
C HIS A 6 12.47 -2.35 18.95
N GLY A 7 13.49 -3.10 18.54
CA GLY A 7 14.46 -2.69 17.51
C GLY A 7 13.87 -2.31 16.15
N LEU A 8 12.67 -2.77 15.81
CA LEU A 8 11.99 -2.40 14.57
C LEU A 8 11.15 -1.12 14.65
N LEU A 9 10.61 -0.76 15.83
CA LEU A 9 9.73 0.40 15.97
C LEU A 9 10.52 1.72 15.99
N ASP A 10 11.77 1.69 16.42
CA ASP A 10 12.68 2.84 16.43
C ASP A 10 13.52 2.96 15.15
N THR A 11 13.33 2.06 14.19
CA THR A 11 14.08 2.04 12.93
C THR A 11 13.25 2.64 11.80
N GLN A 12 13.83 3.59 11.08
CA GLN A 12 13.28 4.08 9.83
C GLN A 12 13.91 3.37 8.63
N PHE A 13 13.15 3.26 7.54
CA PHE A 13 13.54 2.56 6.32
C PHE A 13 13.47 3.48 5.10
N ASP A 14 14.47 3.40 4.22
CA ASP A 14 14.43 4.09 2.92
C ASP A 14 13.46 3.43 1.94
N ARG A 15 13.20 2.13 2.14
CA ARG A 15 12.29 1.36 1.30
C ARG A 15 11.59 0.27 2.08
N ILE A 16 10.27 0.26 1.99
CA ILE A 16 9.40 -0.78 2.53
C ILE A 16 8.67 -1.42 1.36
N VAL A 17 8.76 -2.73 1.20
CA VAL A 17 8.19 -3.45 0.05
C VAL A 17 7.16 -4.46 0.50
N PHE A 18 5.98 -4.48 -0.11
CA PHE A 18 4.99 -5.52 0.08
C PHE A 18 4.47 -6.04 -1.27
N ASN A 19 4.88 -7.26 -1.63
CA ASN A 19 4.52 -7.87 -2.91
C ASN A 19 3.28 -8.77 -2.74
N PHE A 20 2.25 -8.49 -3.54
CA PHE A 20 0.99 -9.22 -3.61
C PHE A 20 0.30 -9.38 -2.24
N PRO A 21 -0.06 -8.27 -1.57
CA PRO A 21 -0.77 -8.31 -0.30
C PRO A 21 -2.04 -9.16 -0.39
N HIS A 22 -2.29 -10.03 0.60
CA HIS A 22 -3.45 -10.92 0.58
C HIS A 22 -3.89 -11.32 1.98
N ALA A 23 -5.19 -11.19 2.30
CA ALA A 23 -5.76 -11.48 3.63
C ALA A 23 -6.23 -12.94 3.80
N GLY A 24 -5.61 -13.89 3.09
CA GLY A 24 -6.10 -15.27 2.98
C GLY A 24 -7.42 -15.41 2.19
N PHE A 25 -8.02 -16.60 2.16
CA PHE A 25 -9.19 -16.93 1.33
C PHE A 25 -10.39 -17.35 2.18
N LEU A 26 -11.15 -16.39 2.72
CA LEU A 26 -12.40 -16.67 3.44
C LEU A 26 -13.61 -16.74 2.51
N TYR A 27 -13.61 -15.93 1.44
CA TYR A 27 -14.63 -15.93 0.39
C TYR A 27 -13.97 -15.83 -1.00
N PRO A 28 -14.73 -15.96 -2.11
CA PRO A 28 -14.19 -15.73 -3.45
C PRO A 28 -13.57 -14.34 -3.62
N GLU A 29 -12.59 -14.21 -4.51
CA GLU A 29 -11.77 -12.99 -4.67
C GLU A 29 -12.59 -11.73 -5.01
N ASN A 30 -13.68 -11.88 -5.77
CA ASN A 30 -14.58 -10.78 -6.14
C ASN A 30 -15.71 -10.54 -5.12
N ASN A 31 -15.71 -11.24 -3.99
CA ASN A 31 -16.69 -11.04 -2.94
C ASN A 31 -16.40 -9.73 -2.19
N ARG A 32 -17.42 -8.91 -1.96
CA ARG A 32 -17.27 -7.61 -1.28
C ARG A 32 -16.67 -7.72 0.13
N SER A 33 -17.00 -8.76 0.88
CA SER A 33 -16.41 -9.00 2.21
C SER A 33 -14.94 -9.41 2.12
N GLN A 34 -14.57 -10.18 1.10
CA GLN A 34 -13.17 -10.53 0.84
C GLN A 34 -12.36 -9.29 0.44
N ILE A 35 -12.87 -8.49 -0.50
CA ILE A 35 -12.27 -7.20 -0.89
C ILE A 35 -12.07 -6.28 0.32
N MET A 36 -13.05 -6.21 1.23
CA MET A 36 -12.93 -5.42 2.47
C MET A 36 -11.79 -5.90 3.37
N LEU A 37 -11.61 -7.22 3.53
CA LEU A 37 -10.50 -7.78 4.31
C LEU A 37 -9.14 -7.43 3.69
N HIS A 38 -9.04 -7.50 2.36
CA HIS A 38 -7.83 -7.08 1.65
C HIS A 38 -7.54 -5.60 1.84
N ARG A 39 -8.55 -4.74 1.71
CA ARG A 39 -8.43 -3.30 1.97
C ARG A 39 -7.98 -3.01 3.39
N MET A 40 -8.52 -3.72 4.39
CA MET A 40 -8.10 -3.56 5.78
C MET A 40 -6.63 -3.94 6.00
N LEU A 41 -6.18 -5.04 5.41
CA LEU A 41 -4.77 -5.46 5.47
C LEU A 41 -3.86 -4.40 4.86
N VAL A 42 -4.17 -3.94 3.65
CA VAL A 42 -3.35 -2.96 2.92
C VAL A 42 -3.34 -1.61 3.64
N LYS A 43 -4.47 -1.15 4.16
CA LYS A 43 -4.56 0.08 4.95
C LYS A 43 -3.72 0.01 6.24
N GLY A 44 -3.80 -1.12 6.95
CA GLY A 44 -2.98 -1.35 8.15
C GLY A 44 -1.50 -1.30 7.83
N PHE A 45 -1.10 -1.94 6.72
CA PHE A 45 0.27 -1.88 6.22
C PHE A 45 0.71 -0.45 5.90
N PHE A 46 -0.07 0.32 5.12
CA PHE A 46 0.29 1.69 4.78
C PHE A 46 0.44 2.60 5.98
N LYS A 47 -0.45 2.47 6.98
CA LYS A 47 -0.35 3.21 8.22
C LYS A 47 0.97 2.91 8.96
N SER A 48 1.33 1.63 9.11
CA SER A 48 2.59 1.26 9.75
C SER A 48 3.80 1.70 8.92
N ALA A 49 3.73 1.56 7.60
CA ALA A 49 4.83 1.93 6.72
C ALA A 49 5.10 3.43 6.74
N SER A 50 4.07 4.28 6.76
CA SER A 50 4.25 5.74 6.79
C SER A 50 4.90 6.24 8.08
N GLU A 51 4.68 5.56 9.21
CA GLU A 51 5.33 5.86 10.50
C GLU A 51 6.79 5.39 10.54
N MET A 52 7.18 4.44 9.68
CA MET A 52 8.50 3.80 9.67
C MET A 52 9.38 4.21 8.48
N LEU A 53 8.94 5.15 7.64
CA LEU A 53 9.75 5.64 6.52
C LEU A 53 10.72 6.74 6.94
N THR A 54 11.89 6.76 6.31
CA THR A 54 12.80 7.93 6.34
C THR A 54 12.20 9.09 5.56
N GLU A 55 12.72 10.30 5.77
CA GLU A 55 12.44 11.44 4.89
C GLU A 55 12.90 11.10 3.47
N GLY A 56 11.97 11.13 2.51
CA GLY A 56 12.23 10.77 1.11
C GLY A 56 12.21 9.28 0.79
N GLY A 57 11.97 8.42 1.79
CA GLY A 57 11.80 6.98 1.60
C GLY A 57 10.54 6.61 0.82
N GLU A 58 10.44 5.35 0.38
CA GLU A 58 9.38 4.87 -0.50
C GLU A 58 8.71 3.58 0.01
N VAL A 59 7.38 3.53 -0.08
CA VAL A 59 6.63 2.27 0.03
C VAL A 59 6.39 1.72 -1.37
N HIS A 60 6.72 0.46 -1.61
CA HIS A 60 6.49 -0.21 -2.89
C HIS A 60 5.48 -1.34 -2.69
N VAL A 61 4.33 -1.26 -3.36
CA VAL A 61 3.32 -2.32 -3.33
C VAL A 61 3.15 -2.90 -4.72
N THR A 62 3.50 -4.17 -4.89
CA THR A 62 3.20 -4.90 -6.12
C THR A 62 1.80 -5.50 -6.01
N HIS A 63 0.90 -5.11 -6.89
CA HIS A 63 -0.49 -5.49 -6.84
C HIS A 63 -1.00 -5.92 -8.22
N LYS A 64 -1.98 -6.83 -8.25
CA LYS A 64 -2.64 -7.21 -9.49
C LYS A 64 -3.53 -6.08 -9.98
N THR A 65 -3.66 -5.95 -11.29
CA THR A 65 -4.47 -4.92 -11.94
C THR A 65 -5.62 -5.58 -12.70
N GLY A 66 -6.73 -4.86 -12.85
CA GLY A 66 -7.98 -5.37 -13.40
C GLY A 66 -8.92 -5.90 -12.32
N HIS A 67 -10.22 -5.91 -12.62
CA HIS A 67 -11.23 -6.45 -11.71
C HIS A 67 -10.96 -7.93 -11.34
N PRO A 68 -11.12 -8.33 -10.06
CA PRO A 68 -11.66 -7.54 -8.94
C PRO A 68 -10.61 -6.75 -8.14
N TYR A 69 -9.35 -6.79 -8.56
CA TYR A 69 -8.24 -6.21 -7.80
C TYR A 69 -8.31 -4.69 -7.76
N ASP A 70 -8.76 -4.05 -8.83
CA ASP A 70 -8.93 -2.58 -8.86
C ASP A 70 -9.93 -2.09 -7.79
N ASP A 71 -10.91 -2.90 -7.39
CA ASP A 71 -11.88 -2.56 -6.34
C ASP A 71 -11.24 -2.46 -4.94
N TRP A 72 -9.98 -2.86 -4.81
CA TRP A 72 -9.22 -2.67 -3.58
C TRP A 72 -8.77 -1.23 -3.40
N ASP A 73 -8.68 -0.44 -4.49
CA ASP A 73 -8.32 0.97 -4.51
C ASP A 73 -7.16 1.31 -3.56
N ILE A 74 -6.00 0.70 -3.82
CA ILE A 74 -4.84 0.79 -2.93
C ILE A 74 -4.26 2.21 -2.87
N GLU A 75 -4.49 3.02 -3.89
CA GLU A 75 -4.06 4.42 -3.92
C GLU A 75 -4.87 5.26 -2.94
N GLU A 76 -6.20 5.11 -2.90
CA GLU A 76 -7.05 5.74 -1.88
C GLU A 76 -6.60 5.33 -0.46
N LEU A 77 -6.29 4.05 -0.25
CA LEU A 77 -5.83 3.56 1.05
C LEU A 77 -4.49 4.16 1.49
N ALA A 78 -3.58 4.37 0.53
CA ALA A 78 -2.30 5.03 0.76
C ALA A 78 -2.52 6.52 1.11
N GLU A 79 -3.38 7.22 0.37
CA GLU A 79 -3.72 8.63 0.62
C GLU A 79 -4.30 8.83 2.02
N MET A 80 -5.25 7.98 2.42
CA MET A 80 -5.80 7.97 3.78
C MET A 80 -4.75 7.73 4.87
N SER A 81 -3.58 7.22 4.50
CA SER A 81 -2.45 6.91 5.40
C SER A 81 -1.30 7.92 5.29
N GLY A 82 -1.51 9.05 4.60
CA GLY A 82 -0.53 10.14 4.46
C GLY A 82 0.52 9.87 3.38
N LEU A 83 0.24 8.96 2.44
CA LEU A 83 1.12 8.60 1.35
C LEU A 83 0.49 8.96 -0.01
N GLU A 84 1.28 9.41 -0.97
CA GLU A 84 0.81 9.64 -2.35
C GLU A 84 1.48 8.67 -3.31
N CYS A 85 0.73 8.20 -4.31
CA CYS A 85 1.27 7.41 -5.41
C CYS A 85 2.07 8.33 -6.34
N VAL A 86 3.37 8.07 -6.50
CA VAL A 86 4.26 8.89 -7.35
C VAL A 86 4.61 8.19 -8.66
N GLU A 87 4.48 6.87 -8.72
CA GLU A 87 4.83 6.09 -9.90
C GLU A 87 4.10 4.73 -9.87
N GLU A 88 3.58 4.33 -11.03
CA GLU A 88 3.13 2.96 -11.30
C GLU A 88 4.03 2.36 -12.39
N VAL A 89 4.63 1.21 -12.12
CA VAL A 89 5.48 0.48 -13.08
C VAL A 89 4.92 -0.91 -13.29
N GLY A 90 4.70 -1.31 -14.54
CA GLY A 90 4.26 -2.67 -14.85
C GLY A 90 5.22 -3.72 -14.29
N PHE A 91 4.67 -4.70 -13.58
CA PHE A 91 5.44 -5.83 -13.06
C PHE A 91 5.50 -6.93 -14.12
N TYR A 92 6.73 -7.31 -14.46
CA TYR A 92 6.98 -8.41 -15.37
C TYR A 92 7.89 -9.43 -14.70
N GLN A 93 7.38 -10.65 -14.50
CA GLN A 93 8.13 -11.71 -13.83
C GLN A 93 9.51 -11.96 -14.46
N PHE A 94 9.63 -11.84 -15.79
CA PHE A 94 10.90 -12.05 -16.50
C PHE A 94 11.97 -11.00 -16.15
N CYS A 95 11.59 -9.83 -15.62
CA CYS A 95 12.53 -8.81 -15.14
C CYS A 95 13.18 -9.18 -13.79
N TYR A 96 12.71 -10.25 -13.13
CA TYR A 96 13.19 -10.70 -11.83
C TYR A 96 13.69 -12.15 -11.91
N PRO A 97 14.88 -12.40 -12.49
CA PRO A 97 15.43 -13.75 -12.55
C PRO A 97 15.52 -14.40 -11.16
N GLY A 98 14.97 -15.61 -11.03
CA GLY A 98 14.90 -16.34 -9.77
C GLY A 98 13.63 -16.08 -8.94
N TYR A 99 12.77 -15.15 -9.35
CA TYR A 99 11.45 -14.98 -8.73
C TYR A 99 10.46 -16.03 -9.23
N GLU A 100 9.98 -16.86 -8.30
CA GLU A 100 8.89 -17.81 -8.52
C GLU A 100 7.79 -17.59 -7.49
N ASN A 101 6.58 -17.26 -7.97
CA ASN A 101 5.43 -17.11 -7.09
C ASN A 101 4.95 -18.47 -6.59
N LYS A 102 4.57 -18.53 -5.32
CA LYS A 102 4.02 -19.72 -4.65
C LYS A 102 2.73 -19.36 -3.93
N ARG A 103 1.85 -20.34 -3.76
CA ARG A 103 0.61 -20.16 -3.00
C ARG A 103 0.92 -20.08 -1.50
N GLY A 104 0.20 -19.23 -0.78
CA GLY A 104 0.44 -19.08 0.67
C GLY A 104 -0.18 -20.20 1.52
N ASP A 105 -1.10 -21.00 0.97
CA ASP A 105 -1.97 -21.87 1.77
C ASP A 105 -2.50 -23.09 0.98
N GLY A 106 -3.06 -24.06 1.73
CA GLY A 106 -3.72 -25.26 1.26
C GLY A 106 -2.76 -26.39 0.85
N SER A 107 -3.32 -27.51 0.37
CA SER A 107 -2.56 -28.69 -0.07
C SER A 107 -1.64 -28.47 -1.27
N ARG A 108 -1.65 -27.25 -1.84
CA ARG A 108 -0.86 -26.83 -2.99
C ARG A 108 -0.03 -25.57 -2.70
N CYS A 109 0.25 -25.26 -1.44
CA CYS A 109 1.00 -24.07 -1.01
C CYS A 109 2.29 -23.85 -1.84
N ASP A 110 3.12 -24.85 -2.08
CA ASP A 110 4.35 -24.61 -2.86
C ASP A 110 4.19 -24.55 -4.39
N ARG A 111 2.96 -24.67 -4.92
CA ARG A 111 2.74 -24.58 -6.37
C ARG A 111 2.59 -23.14 -6.83
N SER A 112 3.11 -22.86 -8.03
CA SER A 112 2.88 -21.58 -8.70
C SER A 112 1.42 -21.38 -9.13
N PHE A 113 1.10 -20.13 -9.47
CA PHE A 113 -0.19 -19.72 -10.01
C PHE A 113 0.01 -18.66 -11.09
N ASN A 114 -1.00 -18.44 -11.93
CA ASN A 114 -0.94 -17.36 -12.91
C ASN A 114 -1.07 -16.01 -12.18
N ILE A 115 -0.02 -15.18 -12.25
CA ILE A 115 -0.01 -13.86 -11.62
C ILE A 115 -0.99 -12.92 -12.33
N GLY A 116 -1.14 -13.02 -13.65
CA GLY A 116 -1.91 -12.07 -14.46
C GLY A 116 -1.20 -10.72 -14.60
N SER A 117 -1.94 -9.71 -15.05
CA SER A 117 -1.46 -8.32 -15.11
C SER A 117 -1.28 -7.76 -13.70
N CYS A 118 -0.17 -7.08 -13.48
CA CYS A 118 0.18 -6.49 -12.21
C CYS A 118 1.16 -5.33 -12.39
N SER A 119 1.18 -4.45 -11.41
CA SER A 119 2.04 -3.27 -11.35
C SER A 119 2.62 -3.12 -9.95
N THR A 120 3.81 -2.53 -9.87
CA THR A 120 4.38 -2.01 -8.63
C THR A 120 4.08 -0.52 -8.53
N PHE A 121 3.31 -0.16 -7.51
CA PHE A 121 2.98 1.21 -7.14
C PHE A 121 4.00 1.70 -6.12
N LYS A 122 4.55 2.89 -6.34
CA LYS A 122 5.51 3.52 -5.44
C LYS A 122 4.86 4.71 -4.77
N PHE A 123 4.95 4.74 -3.45
CA PHE A 123 4.33 5.77 -2.63
C PHE A 123 5.37 6.51 -1.79
N LYS A 124 5.12 7.80 -1.54
CA LYS A 124 5.94 8.67 -0.68
C LYS A 124 5.08 9.38 0.34
N ILE A 125 5.67 9.83 1.44
CA ILE A 125 5.00 10.69 2.42
C ILE A 125 4.55 11.97 1.72
N ILE A 126 3.27 12.33 1.89
CA ILE A 126 2.72 13.60 1.39
C ILE A 126 3.46 14.71 2.12
N SER A 127 4.36 15.37 1.39
CA SER A 127 5.09 16.50 1.92
C SER A 127 4.18 17.71 1.90
N ALA A 128 4.00 18.38 3.05
CA ALA A 128 3.36 19.69 3.04
C ALA A 128 4.19 20.60 2.15
N SER A 129 3.65 21.02 1.01
CA SER A 129 4.30 22.03 0.18
C SER A 129 4.58 23.26 1.06
N VAL A 130 5.85 23.67 1.12
CA VAL A 130 6.27 24.94 1.72
C VAL A 130 5.69 26.06 0.84
N GLY A 131 4.40 26.35 1.00
CA GLY A 131 3.64 27.21 0.11
C GLY A 131 2.17 27.42 0.46
N ALA A 132 1.59 26.63 1.37
CA ALA A 132 0.21 26.81 1.84
C ALA A 132 0.12 27.56 3.19
N GLN A 133 0.74 28.74 3.29
CA GLN A 133 0.36 29.74 4.28
C GLN A 133 0.08 31.06 3.56
N LEU A 134 -1.14 31.58 3.76
CA LEU A 134 -1.73 32.83 3.25
C LEU A 134 -2.76 32.72 2.11
N GLN A 135 -3.86 31.97 2.29
CA GLN A 135 -5.20 32.33 1.75
C GLN A 135 -6.35 31.80 2.61
N ASN A 136 -6.30 31.96 3.94
CA ASN A 136 -7.47 31.70 4.80
C ASN A 136 -7.76 32.88 5.75
N LEU A 137 -7.79 34.08 5.18
CA LEU A 137 -8.33 35.29 5.80
C LEU A 137 -9.17 36.06 4.76
N SER A 138 -10.26 35.44 4.28
CA SER A 138 -11.38 36.20 3.68
C SER A 138 -12.68 35.41 3.46
N PHE A 139 -12.84 34.17 3.91
CA PHE A 139 -14.04 33.38 3.59
C PHE A 139 -15.22 33.53 4.57
N PHE A 140 -15.13 34.41 5.59
CA PHE A 140 -16.21 34.55 6.59
C PHE A 140 -16.93 35.91 6.67
N ASP A 141 -16.69 36.87 5.77
CA ASP A 141 -17.34 38.20 5.85
C ASP A 141 -18.18 38.61 4.62
N LYS A 142 -18.88 37.66 3.96
CA LYS A 142 -19.83 38.02 2.89
C LYS A 142 -21.15 37.24 2.90
N VAL A 143 -21.77 37.10 4.08
CA VAL A 143 -23.23 36.87 4.18
C VAL A 143 -23.80 37.80 5.24
N LEU A 144 -24.05 39.05 4.86
CA LEU A 144 -25.12 39.90 5.39
C LEU A 144 -25.22 41.16 4.53
N CYS A 145 -26.11 41.12 3.55
CA CYS A 145 -26.94 42.19 2.98
C CYS A 145 -27.94 41.51 2.04
#